data_AF-A0A3N2MBL4-F1
#
_entry.id   AF-A0A3N2MBL4-F1
#
_cell.length_a   1.000
_cell.length_b   1.000
_cell.length_c   1.000
_cell.angle_alpha   90.00
_cell.angle_beta   90.00
_cell.angle_gamma   90.00
#
_symmetry.space_group_name_H-M   'P 1'
#
loop_
_entity.id
_entity.type
_entity.pdbx_description
1 polymer ?
#
loop_
_entity_poly.entity_id
_entity_poly.type
_entity_poly.pdbx_seq_one_letter_code
_entity_poly.pdbx_strand_id
1 'polypeptide(L)'
;MKQVNYRGGRHKKADPSTAFRCSVNFTASEQARLLEMQEKTGIASLSAFIKMQLFGKTFKVHYIDDNSRIFISNLSDFNNQYRRIVNDYDLLVQTLKENFTEKKALKCLYALEQETIKLVKLNREIVALAKDFDEQWLQKSQ
;
A
#
# COMPACT_ATOMS: atom_id res chain seq x y z
N MET A 1 -14.84 -42.29 -40.98
CA MET A 1 -14.52 -42.57 -39.57
C MET A 1 -13.64 -43.82 -39.51
N LYS A 2 -12.33 -43.68 -39.24
CA LYS A 2 -11.42 -44.83 -39.09
C LYS A 2 -11.39 -45.26 -37.63
N GLN A 3 -11.93 -46.43 -37.33
CA GLN A 3 -11.78 -47.07 -36.01
C GLN A 3 -10.34 -47.55 -35.86
N VAL A 4 -9.64 -47.05 -34.83
CA VAL A 4 -8.29 -47.50 -34.48
C VAL A 4 -8.42 -48.60 -33.44
N ASN A 5 -8.16 -49.84 -33.85
CA ASN A 5 -8.09 -51.00 -32.97
C ASN A 5 -6.93 -50.85 -31.98
N TYR A 6 -7.23 -50.53 -30.72
CA TYR A 6 -6.21 -50.49 -29.67
C TYR A 6 -6.01 -51.90 -29.09
N ARG A 7 -4.87 -52.52 -29.41
CA ARG A 7 -4.38 -53.73 -28.74
C ARG A 7 -3.60 -53.31 -27.49
N GLY A 8 -4.07 -53.74 -26.31
CA GLY A 8 -3.33 -53.82 -25.05
C GLY A 8 -2.49 -52.60 -24.63
N GLY A 9 -3.03 -51.76 -23.74
CA GLY A 9 -2.30 -50.72 -23.04
C GLY A 9 -3.21 -49.72 -22.34
N ARG A 10 -2.71 -49.00 -21.33
CA ARG A 10 -3.49 -47.97 -20.63
C ARG A 10 -3.94 -46.89 -21.61
N HIS A 11 -5.24 -46.63 -21.68
CA HIS A 11 -5.79 -45.53 -22.48
C HIS A 11 -5.09 -44.21 -22.17
N LYS A 12 -4.72 -43.46 -23.22
CA LYS A 12 -4.19 -42.09 -23.07
C LYS A 12 -5.25 -41.25 -22.38
N LYS A 13 -4.90 -40.60 -21.26
CA LYS A 13 -5.83 -39.70 -20.56
C LYS A 13 -6.20 -38.55 -21.50
N ALA A 14 -7.49 -38.22 -21.54
CA ALA A 14 -8.08 -37.23 -22.46
C ALA A 14 -7.62 -35.78 -22.20
N ASP A 15 -6.75 -35.56 -21.22
CA ASP A 15 -6.06 -34.31 -21.01
C ASP A 15 -4.71 -34.64 -20.33
N PRO A 16 -3.54 -34.22 -20.85
CA PRO A 16 -2.31 -34.35 -20.09
C PRO A 16 -2.36 -33.30 -18.96
N SER A 17 -3.05 -33.63 -17.86
CA SER A 17 -3.27 -32.76 -16.68
C SER A 17 -1.97 -32.24 -16.02
N THR A 18 -0.81 -32.63 -16.54
CA THR A 18 0.54 -32.29 -16.11
C THR A 18 1.45 -32.11 -17.33
N ALA A 19 1.06 -31.27 -18.30
CA ALA A 19 1.88 -30.95 -19.46
C ALA A 19 3.16 -30.16 -19.10
N PHE A 20 3.13 -29.43 -17.98
CA PHE A 20 4.24 -28.57 -17.54
C PHE A 20 4.55 -28.79 -16.05
N ARG A 21 5.84 -28.80 -15.70
CA ARG A 21 6.35 -28.90 -14.32
C ARG A 21 7.28 -27.74 -14.02
N CYS A 22 7.05 -27.07 -12.89
CA CYS A 22 7.97 -26.11 -12.30
C CYS A 22 8.63 -26.75 -11.08
N SER A 23 9.97 -26.75 -11.04
CA SER A 23 10.73 -27.19 -9.87
C SER A 23 11.20 -25.96 -9.09
N VAL A 24 11.07 -26.01 -7.77
CA VAL A 24 11.53 -24.95 -6.85
C VAL A 24 12.47 -25.62 -5.85
N ASN A 25 13.61 -25.00 -5.59
CA ASN A 25 14.57 -25.48 -4.60
C ASN A 25 14.25 -24.84 -3.25
N PHE A 26 14.20 -25.65 -2.20
CA PHE A 26 13.97 -25.20 -0.83
C PHE A 26 15.21 -25.51 0.01
N THR A 27 15.52 -24.61 0.94
CA THR A 27 16.40 -24.93 2.06
C THR A 27 15.70 -25.89 3.04
N ALA A 28 16.46 -26.54 3.93
CA ALA A 28 15.89 -27.47 4.90
C ALA A 28 14.82 -26.82 5.80
N SER A 29 15.02 -25.55 6.19
CA SER A 29 14.07 -24.80 7.01
C SER A 29 12.79 -24.44 6.26
N GLU A 30 12.90 -24.03 5.00
CA GLU A 30 11.74 -23.73 4.15
C GLU A 30 10.91 -24.98 3.85
N GLN A 31 11.57 -26.11 3.60
CA GLN A 31 10.91 -27.40 3.38
C GLN A 31 10.13 -27.85 4.63
N ALA A 32 10.72 -27.74 5.82
CA ALA A 32 10.05 -28.08 7.07
C ALA A 32 8.79 -27.23 7.30
N ARG A 33 8.90 -25.91 7.05
CA ARG A 33 7.76 -24.98 7.15
C ARG A 33 6.66 -25.30 6.15
N LEU A 34 7.01 -25.67 4.92
CA LEU A 34 6.05 -26.03 3.88
C LEU A 34 5.24 -27.29 4.27
N LEU A 35 5.90 -28.31 4.83
CA LEU A 35 5.24 -29.53 5.30
C LEU A 35 4.30 -29.25 6.48
N GLU A 36 4.74 -28.45 7.45
CA GLU A 36 3.89 -28.04 8.59
C GLU A 36 2.63 -27.29 8.11
N MET A 37 2.77 -26.42 7.12
CA MET A 37 1.63 -25.72 6.52
C MET A 37 0.68 -26.68 5.79
N GLN A 38 1.21 -27.69 5.10
CA GLN A 38 0.39 -28.70 4.42
C GLN A 38 -0.43 -29.50 5.43
N GLU A 39 0.19 -29.98 6.51
CA GLU A 39 -0.46 -30.78 7.55
C GLU A 39 -1.67 -30.06 8.15
N LYS A 40 -1.54 -28.74 8.41
CA LYS A 40 -2.64 -27.92 8.93
C LYS A 40 -3.85 -27.80 8.00
N THR A 41 -3.66 -28.03 6.70
CA THR A 41 -4.74 -27.93 5.69
C THR A 41 -5.42 -29.26 5.37
N GLY A 42 -4.88 -30.39 5.83
CA GLY A 42 -5.43 -31.73 5.56
C GLY A 42 -5.32 -32.18 4.09
N ILE A 43 -4.60 -31.44 3.24
CA ILE A 43 -4.43 -31.77 1.82
C ILE A 43 -3.34 -32.84 1.68
N ALA A 44 -3.71 -34.02 1.17
CA ALA A 44 -2.80 -35.16 1.08
C ALA A 44 -1.64 -34.96 0.08
N SER A 45 -1.83 -34.17 -0.97
CA SER A 45 -0.80 -33.93 -2.00
C SER A 45 -0.10 -32.58 -1.80
N LEU A 46 1.22 -32.61 -1.59
CA LEU A 46 2.03 -31.39 -1.47
C LEU A 46 1.90 -30.50 -2.72
N SER A 47 1.84 -31.10 -3.91
CA SER A 47 1.65 -30.35 -5.16
C SER A 47 0.26 -29.70 -5.25
N ALA A 48 -0.78 -30.35 -4.74
CA ALA A 48 -2.12 -29.77 -4.68
C ALA A 48 -2.18 -28.62 -3.67
N PHE A 49 -1.52 -28.77 -2.51
CA PHE A 49 -1.38 -27.72 -1.52
C PHE A 49 -0.65 -26.49 -2.09
N ILE A 50 0.47 -26.68 -2.78
CA ILE A 50 1.21 -25.59 -3.44
C ILE A 50 0.34 -24.89 -4.50
N LYS A 51 -0.40 -25.65 -5.33
CA LYS A 51 -1.32 -25.06 -6.32
C LYS A 51 -2.45 -24.27 -5.65
N MET A 52 -3.03 -24.79 -4.58
CA MET A 52 -4.04 -24.07 -3.80
C MET A 52 -3.45 -22.79 -3.21
N GLN A 53 -2.24 -22.81 -2.68
CA GLN A 53 -1.64 -21.60 -2.12
C GLN A 53 -1.31 -20.56 -3.19
N LEU A 54 -0.84 -20.98 -4.36
CA LEU A 54 -0.50 -20.10 -5.48
C LEU A 54 -1.73 -19.52 -6.18
N PHE A 55 -2.78 -20.32 -6.39
CA PHE A 55 -3.95 -19.95 -7.21
C PHE A 55 -5.24 -19.78 -6.41
N GLY A 56 -5.29 -20.23 -5.16
CA GLY A 56 -6.45 -20.07 -4.28
C GLY A 56 -6.55 -18.67 -3.66
N LYS A 57 -5.47 -17.88 -3.73
CA LYS A 57 -5.51 -16.45 -3.43
C LYS A 57 -5.54 -15.67 -4.74
N THR A 58 -6.33 -14.60 -4.79
CA THR A 58 -6.32 -13.68 -5.93
C THR A 58 -4.91 -13.11 -6.11
N PHE A 59 -4.30 -13.37 -7.25
CA PHE A 59 -3.00 -12.82 -7.61
C PHE A 59 -3.17 -11.33 -7.95
N LYS A 60 -3.05 -10.46 -6.93
CA LYS A 60 -3.12 -9.01 -7.12
C LYS A 60 -1.71 -8.48 -7.35
N VAL A 61 -1.40 -8.16 -8.60
CA VAL A 61 -0.18 -7.42 -8.94
C VAL A 61 -0.41 -5.96 -8.55
N HIS A 62 0.27 -5.51 -7.50
CA HIS A 62 0.32 -4.11 -7.16
C HIS A 62 1.43 -3.46 -8.00
N TYR A 63 1.06 -2.73 -9.04
CA TYR A 63 1.96 -1.78 -9.66
C TYR A 63 2.06 -0.57 -8.73
N ILE A 64 3.10 -0.55 -7.90
CA ILE A 64 3.39 0.59 -7.04
C ILE A 64 4.25 1.53 -7.85
N ASP A 65 3.67 2.65 -8.29
CA ASP A 65 4.46 3.79 -8.75
C ASP A 65 5.13 4.42 -7.53
N ASP A 66 6.46 4.27 -7.42
CA ASP A 66 7.24 4.78 -6.29
C ASP A 66 7.06 6.30 -6.11
N ASN A 67 6.85 7.02 -7.22
CA ASN A 67 6.61 8.47 -7.18
C ASN A 67 5.29 8.80 -6.48
N SER A 68 4.21 8.10 -6.81
CA SER A 68 2.91 8.24 -6.13
C SER A 68 3.03 7.91 -4.64
N ARG A 69 3.82 6.90 -4.27
CA ARG A 69 4.07 6.55 -2.86
C ARG A 69 4.80 7.66 -2.12
N ILE A 70 5.87 8.21 -2.70
CA ILE A 70 6.65 9.32 -2.13
C ILE A 70 5.74 10.55 -1.96
N PHE A 71 4.92 10.85 -2.96
CA PHE A 71 3.98 11.96 -2.92
C PHE A 71 2.99 11.84 -1.75
N ILE A 72 2.32 10.68 -1.61
CA ILE A 72 1.38 10.42 -0.51
C ILE A 72 2.08 10.52 0.85
N SER A 73 3.30 9.98 0.97
CA SER A 73 4.09 10.07 2.22
C SER A 73 4.35 11.52 2.59
N ASN A 74 4.82 12.33 1.64
CA ASN A 74 5.11 13.74 1.86
C ASN A 74 3.85 14.52 2.29
N LEU A 75 2.70 14.24 1.67
CA LEU A 75 1.43 14.87 2.03
C LEU A 75 0.96 14.49 3.44
N SER A 76 1.17 13.23 3.84
CA SER A 76 0.90 12.76 5.20
C SER A 76 1.82 13.43 6.23
N ASP A 77 3.11 13.54 5.94
CA ASP A 77 4.08 14.21 6.82
C ASP A 77 3.77 15.70 6.96
N PHE A 78 3.36 16.35 5.88
CA PHE A 78 2.91 17.74 5.90
C PHE A 78 1.69 17.93 6.80
N ASN A 79 0.69 17.05 6.72
CA ASN A 79 -0.47 17.07 7.62
C ASN A 79 -0.09 16.89 9.10
N ASN A 80 0.90 16.03 9.38
CA ASN A 80 1.42 15.88 10.75
C ASN A 80 2.10 17.17 11.25
N GLN A 81 2.81 17.88 10.38
CA GLN A 81 3.41 19.18 10.72
C GLN A 81 2.35 20.23 11.04
N TYR A 82 1.23 20.29 10.30
CA TYR A 82 0.13 21.22 10.63
C TYR A 82 -0.44 20.98 12.01
N ARG A 83 -0.68 19.73 12.39
CA ARG A 83 -1.22 19.41 13.71
C ARG A 83 -0.29 19.89 14.83
N ARG A 84 1.03 19.81 14.62
CA ARG A 84 2.01 20.38 15.57
C ARG A 84 1.90 21.90 15.61
N ILE A 85 1.87 22.57 14.45
CA ILE A 85 1.73 24.02 14.37
C ILE A 85 0.47 24.50 15.10
N VAL A 86 -0.66 23.78 14.97
CA VAL A 86 -1.90 24.10 15.70
C VAL A 86 -1.71 24.03 17.21
N ASN A 87 -1.11 22.94 17.72
CA ASN A 87 -0.86 22.80 19.15
C ASN A 87 0.12 23.86 19.67
N ASP A 88 1.18 24.14 18.91
CA ASP A 88 2.18 25.15 19.26
C ASP A 88 1.56 26.56 19.25
N TYR A 89 0.66 26.83 18.30
CA TYR A 89 -0.10 28.08 18.23
C TYR A 89 -0.97 28.27 19.48
N ASP A 90 -1.76 27.26 19.85
CA ASP A 90 -2.62 27.30 21.03
C ASP A 90 -1.82 27.54 22.32
N LEU A 91 -0.69 26.83 22.45
CA LEU A 91 0.21 26.98 23.58
C LEU A 91 0.82 28.39 23.63
N LEU A 92 1.23 28.94 22.48
CA LEU A 92 1.82 30.28 22.40
C LEU A 92 0.80 31.34 22.82
N VAL A 93 -0.44 31.25 22.32
CA VAL A 93 -1.52 32.19 22.68
C VAL A 93 -1.84 32.11 24.17
N GLN A 94 -1.91 30.91 24.75
CA GLN A 94 -2.10 30.74 26.18
C GLN A 94 -0.95 31.35 26.99
N THR A 95 0.29 31.08 26.60
CA THR A 95 1.50 31.62 27.25
C THR A 95 1.53 33.15 27.20
N LEU A 96 1.16 33.74 26.05
CA LEU A 96 1.06 35.18 25.88
C LEU A 96 0.03 35.82 26.82
N LYS A 97 -1.13 35.16 26.99
CA LYS A 97 -2.20 35.60 27.87
C LYS A 97 -1.79 35.60 29.34
N GLU A 98 -1.02 34.59 29.76
CA GLU A 98 -0.65 34.40 31.17
C GLU A 98 0.56 35.24 31.61
N ASN A 99 1.55 35.45 30.72
CA ASN A 99 2.88 35.94 31.14
C ASN A 99 3.23 37.35 30.64
N PHE A 100 2.49 37.93 29.70
CA PHE A 100 2.86 39.18 29.05
C PHE A 100 1.84 40.30 29.24
N THR A 101 2.32 41.54 29.21
CA THR A 101 1.46 42.72 29.18
C THR A 101 0.75 42.84 27.83
N GLU A 102 -0.46 43.37 27.83
CA GLU A 102 -1.35 43.44 26.66
C GLU A 102 -0.66 44.01 25.40
N LYS A 103 0.12 45.09 25.55
CA LYS A 103 0.85 45.72 24.45
C LYS A 103 1.91 44.81 23.82
N LYS A 104 2.59 43.96 24.62
CA LYS A 104 3.59 43.00 24.11
C LYS A 104 2.90 41.79 23.49
N ALA A 105 1.84 41.28 24.13
CA ALA A 105 1.05 40.18 23.60
C ALA A 105 0.45 40.51 22.23
N LEU A 106 -0.16 41.69 22.09
CA LEU A 106 -0.73 42.15 20.81
C LEU A 106 0.33 42.23 19.70
N LYS A 107 1.53 42.75 19.98
CA LYS A 107 2.60 42.80 18.97
C LYS A 107 3.00 41.40 18.48
N CYS A 108 3.09 40.43 19.40
CA CYS A 108 3.38 39.04 19.03
C CYS A 108 2.21 38.39 18.25
N LEU A 109 0.96 38.65 18.65
CA LEU A 109 -0.22 38.14 17.94
C LEU A 109 -0.30 38.65 16.50
N TYR A 110 -0.03 39.94 16.26
CA TYR A 110 0.01 40.46 14.89
C TYR A 110 1.07 39.79 14.03
N ALA A 111 2.28 39.55 14.57
CA ALA A 111 3.32 38.83 13.83
C ALA A 111 2.90 37.39 13.52
N LEU A 112 2.29 36.71 14.50
CA LEU A 112 1.79 35.34 14.37
C LEU A 112 0.66 35.24 13.32
N GLU A 113 -0.25 36.21 13.29
CA GLU A 113 -1.31 36.30 12.30
C GLU A 113 -0.73 36.40 10.89
N GLN A 114 0.28 37.25 10.67
CA GLN A 114 0.91 37.41 9.36
C GLN A 114 1.57 36.11 8.86
N GLU A 115 2.26 35.38 9.73
CA GLU A 115 2.84 34.09 9.37
C GLU A 115 1.75 33.04 9.11
N THR A 116 0.67 33.04 9.89
CA THR A 116 -0.47 32.14 9.69
C THR A 116 -1.16 32.38 8.34
N ILE A 117 -1.28 33.65 7.91
CA ILE A 117 -1.81 34.00 6.58
C ILE A 117 -0.93 33.42 5.47
N LYS A 118 0.40 33.53 5.58
CA LYS A 118 1.33 32.94 4.60
C LYS A 118 1.18 31.42 4.54
N LEU A 119 1.08 30.78 5.71
CA LEU A 119 0.89 29.33 5.82
C LEU A 119 -0.41 28.88 5.14
N VAL A 120 -1.51 29.61 5.32
CA VAL A 120 -2.80 29.32 4.65
C VAL A 120 -2.68 29.47 3.13
N LYS A 121 -1.95 30.47 2.63
CA LYS A 121 -1.71 30.63 1.18
C LYS A 121 -0.95 29.44 0.61
N LEU A 122 0.15 29.03 1.23
CA LEU A 122 0.93 27.86 0.82
C LEU A 122 0.09 26.58 0.87
N ASN A 123 -0.76 26.42 1.89
CA ASN A 123 -1.64 25.26 1.96
C ASN A 123 -2.61 25.19 0.78
N ARG A 124 -3.19 26.33 0.38
CA ARG A 124 -4.09 26.39 -0.79
C ARG A 124 -3.39 25.98 -2.08
N GLU A 125 -2.14 26.41 -2.27
CA GLU A 125 -1.33 26.01 -3.43
C GLU A 125 -1.06 24.50 -3.44
N ILE A 126 -0.74 23.91 -2.28
CA ILE A 126 -0.50 22.48 -2.15
C ILE A 126 -1.79 21.67 -2.39
N VAL A 127 -2.93 22.13 -1.88
CA VAL A 127 -4.23 21.51 -2.14
C VAL A 127 -4.60 21.61 -3.63
N ALA A 128 -4.30 22.71 -4.29
CA ALA A 128 -4.51 22.85 -5.73
C ALA A 128 -3.64 21.85 -6.52
N LEU A 129 -2.34 21.77 -6.22
CA LEU A 129 -1.44 20.79 -6.84
C LEU A 129 -1.88 19.35 -6.61
N ALA A 130 -2.39 19.03 -5.42
CA ALA A 130 -2.92 17.70 -5.13
C ALA A 130 -4.17 17.38 -5.96
N LYS A 131 -5.07 18.35 -6.16
CA LYS A 131 -6.24 18.18 -7.04
C LYS A 131 -5.85 17.98 -8.49
N ASP A 132 -4.91 18.78 -9.00
CA ASP A 132 -4.42 18.64 -10.38
C ASP A 132 -3.79 17.26 -10.60
N PHE A 133 -3.06 16.74 -9.60
CA PHE A 133 -2.51 15.39 -9.63
C PHE A 133 -3.61 14.32 -9.64
N ASP A 134 -4.60 14.43 -8.76
CA ASP A 134 -5.73 13.49 -8.69
C ASP A 134 -6.52 13.46 -10.01
N GLU A 135 -6.77 14.61 -10.64
CA GLU A 135 -7.45 14.71 -11.95
C GLU A 135 -6.66 14.01 -13.06
N GLN A 136 -5.34 14.25 -13.14
CA GLN A 136 -4.47 13.59 -14.13
C GLN A 136 -4.39 12.08 -13.90
N TRP A 137 -4.41 11.63 -12.65
CA TRP A 137 -4.34 10.22 -12.30
C TRP A 137 -5.66 9.47 -12.57
N LEU A 138 -6.81 10.11 -12.31
CA LEU A 138 -8.13 9.60 -12.65
C LEU A 138 -8.30 9.43 -14.17
N GLN A 139 -7.81 10.37 -14.97
CA GLN A 139 -7.83 10.28 -16.44
C GLN A 139 -6.99 9.13 -17.00
N LYS A 140 -5.89 8.75 -16.33
CA LYS A 140 -5.04 7.61 -16.73
C LYS A 140 -5.63 6.24 -16.34
N SER A 141 -6.60 6.21 -15.44
CA SER A 141 -7.21 4.98 -14.93
C SER A 141 -8.51 4.59 -15.64
N GLN A 142 -8.99 5.43 -16.58
CA GLN A 142 -10.09 5.15 -17.50
C GLN A 142 -9.57 4.60 -18.83
#